data_AF-A0A5J4SJ81-F1
#
_entry.id   AF-A0A5J4SJ81-F1
#
_cell.length_a   1.000
_cell.length_b   1.000
_cell.length_c   1.000
_cell.angle_alpha   90.00
_cell.angle_beta   90.00
_cell.angle_gamma   90.00
#
_symmetry.space_group_name_H-M   'P 1'
#
loop_
_entity.id
_entity.type
_entity.pdbx_description
1 polymer ?
#
loop_
_entity_poly.entity_id
_entity_poly.type
_entity_poly.pdbx_seq_one_letter_code
_entity_poly.pdbx_strand_id
1 'polypeptide(L)' 'MSSNKKSAKQALNPAFLKQKPERKEIELFKKEFITLFNRINLKESEEFHKNLIKDFLNSIYY' A
#
# COMPACT_ATOMS: atom_id res chain seq x y z
N MET A 1 10.13 -3.31 31.62
CA MET A 1 9.81 -2.41 30.49
C MET A 1 8.55 -2.94 29.82
N SER A 2 7.47 -2.16 29.77
CA SER A 2 6.19 -2.57 29.19
C SER A 2 6.24 -2.51 27.65
N SER A 3 6.10 -3.65 26.98
CA SER A 3 6.01 -3.72 25.51
C SER A 3 4.67 -3.14 25.05
N ASN A 4 4.70 -1.98 24.42
CA ASN A 4 3.54 -1.31 23.84
C ASN A 4 3.05 -2.05 22.56
N LYS A 5 2.54 -3.27 22.73
CA LYS A 5 2.16 -4.16 21.64
C LYS A 5 0.73 -3.84 21.20
N LYS A 6 0.58 -2.99 20.19
CA LYS A 6 -0.72 -2.69 19.57
C LYS A 6 -1.09 -3.82 18.61
N SER A 7 -2.31 -4.32 18.71
CA SER A 7 -2.90 -5.18 17.65
C SER A 7 -3.09 -4.37 16.37
N ALA A 8 -3.18 -5.04 15.21
CA ALA A 8 -3.41 -4.37 13.93
C ALA A 8 -4.61 -3.42 13.96
N LYS A 9 -5.70 -3.81 14.64
CA LYS A 9 -6.91 -2.98 14.79
C LYS A 9 -6.67 -1.73 15.66
N GLN A 10 -5.84 -1.84 16.69
CA GLN A 10 -5.49 -0.73 17.59
C GLN A 10 -4.47 0.25 16.98
N ALA A 11 -3.72 -0.18 15.96
CA ALA A 11 -2.78 0.66 15.24
C ALA A 11 -3.45 1.52 14.15
N LEU A 12 -4.65 1.14 13.70
CA LEU A 12 -5.40 1.87 12.68
C LEU A 12 -6.08 3.11 13.27
N ASN A 13 -6.11 4.20 12.48
CA ASN A 13 -6.93 5.36 12.80
C ASN A 13 -8.41 4.92 12.83
N PRO A 14 -9.19 5.31 13.87
CA PRO A 14 -10.61 4.96 13.99
C PRO A 14 -11.46 5.29 12.75
N ALA A 15 -11.09 6.29 11.94
CA ALA A 15 -11.76 6.60 10.69
C ALA A 15 -11.75 5.42 9.70
N PHE A 16 -10.63 4.69 9.61
CA PHE A 16 -10.50 3.55 8.71
C PHE A 16 -11.27 2.31 9.17
N LEU A 17 -11.62 2.22 10.46
CA LEU A 17 -12.48 1.13 10.96
C LEU A 17 -13.92 1.25 10.48
N LYS A 18 -14.34 2.45 10.04
CA LYS A 18 -15.69 2.73 9.53
C LYS A 18 -15.81 2.48 8.03
N GLN A 19 -14.69 2.41 7.32
CA GLN A 19 -14.68 2.11 5.88
C GLN A 19 -14.74 0.60 5.69
N LYS A 20 -15.71 0.12 4.89
CA LYS A 20 -15.80 -1.29 4.54
C LYS A 20 -14.92 -1.54 3.31
N PRO A 21 -13.78 -2.25 3.43
CA PRO A 21 -12.99 -2.60 2.27
C PRO A 21 -13.70 -3.68 1.46
N GLU A 22 -13.79 -3.51 0.15
CA GLU A 22 -14.31 -4.54 -0.74
C GLU A 22 -13.24 -5.59 -1.03
N ARG A 23 -13.65 -6.86 -1.18
CA ARG A 23 -12.70 -7.93 -1.49
C ARG A 23 -11.95 -7.66 -2.80
N LYS A 24 -12.64 -7.08 -3.79
CA LYS A 24 -12.06 -6.65 -5.07
C LYS A 24 -10.92 -5.65 -4.88
N GLU A 25 -11.11 -4.64 -4.04
CA GLU A 25 -10.12 -3.60 -3.76
C GLU A 25 -8.89 -4.19 -3.08
N ILE A 26 -9.09 -5.11 -2.14
CA ILE A 26 -7.98 -5.82 -1.47
C ILE A 26 -7.15 -6.64 -2.46
N GLU A 27 -7.80 -7.37 -3.37
CA GLU A 27 -7.09 -8.19 -4.36
C GLU A 27 -6.38 -7.32 -5.42
N LEU A 28 -7.01 -6.21 -5.84
CA LEU A 28 -6.38 -5.22 -6.72
C LEU A 28 -5.14 -4.61 -6.06
N PHE A 29 -5.25 -4.15 -4.81
CA PHE A 29 -4.12 -3.62 -4.06
C PHE A 29 -2.96 -4.61 -3.99
N LYS A 30 -3.22 -5.87 -3.64
CA LYS A 30 -2.19 -6.91 -3.59
C LYS A 30 -1.50 -7.12 -4.93
N LYS A 31 -2.28 -7.23 -6.00
CA LYS A 31 -1.77 -7.42 -7.36
C LYS A 31 -0.84 -6.27 -7.75
N GLU A 32 -1.30 -5.04 -7.62
CA GLU A 32 -0.52 -3.86 -8.03
C GLU A 32 0.69 -3.63 -7.12
N PHE A 33 0.59 -3.99 -5.83
CA PHE A 33 1.71 -3.90 -4.91
C PHE A 33 2.82 -4.90 -5.27
N ILE A 34 2.46 -6.15 -5.59
CA ILE A 34 3.44 -7.13 -6.09
C ILE A 34 4.10 -6.63 -7.39
N THR A 35 3.31 -6.07 -8.31
CA THR A 35 3.83 -5.48 -9.56
C THR A 35 4.82 -4.36 -9.27
N LEU A 36 4.52 -3.46 -8.33
CA LEU A 36 5.44 -2.39 -7.91
C LEU A 36 6.77 -2.97 -7.47
N PHE A 37 6.78 -3.94 -6.54
CA PHE A 37 8.01 -4.55 -6.03
C PHE A 37 8.82 -5.26 -7.12
N ASN A 38 8.16 -5.94 -8.05
CA ASN A 38 8.82 -6.59 -9.17
C ASN A 38 9.50 -5.58 -10.14
N ARG A 39 9.04 -4.32 -10.16
CA ARG A 39 9.59 -3.26 -11.02
C ARG A 39 10.66 -2.41 -10.33
N ILE A 40 10.82 -2.50 -9.00
CA ILE A 40 11.85 -1.74 -8.28
C ILE A 40 13.23 -2.20 -8.73
N ASN A 41 14.05 -1.24 -9.17
CA ASN A 41 15.43 -1.45 -9.57
C ASN A 41 16.32 -0.34 -9.01
N LEU A 42 17.32 -0.70 -8.20
CA LEU A 42 18.20 0.24 -7.51
C LEU A 42 19.13 1.03 -8.45
N LYS A 43 19.29 0.59 -9.71
CA LYS A 43 20.13 1.27 -10.70
C LYS A 43 19.38 2.38 -11.46
N GLU A 44 18.07 2.47 -11.29
CA GLU A 44 17.23 3.45 -11.98
C GLU A 44 17.24 4.81 -11.28
N SER A 45 16.78 5.83 -11.99
CA SER A 45 16.71 7.20 -11.48
C SER A 45 15.57 7.40 -10.47
N GLU A 46 15.69 8.46 -9.66
CA GLU A 46 14.61 8.91 -8.78
C GLU A 46 13.29 9.14 -9.54
N GLU A 47 13.38 9.72 -10.74
CA GLU A 47 12.22 9.99 -11.59
C GLU A 47 11.54 8.69 -12.06
N PHE A 48 12.31 7.66 -12.38
CA PHE A 48 11.75 6.35 -12.68
C PHE A 48 10.95 5.79 -11.49
N HIS A 49 11.51 5.87 -10.27
CA HIS A 49 10.80 5.40 -9.07
C HIS A 49 9.56 6.25 -8.75
N LYS A 50 9.59 7.56 -8.96
CA LYS A 50 8.39 8.42 -8.85
C LYS A 50 7.29 7.97 -9.78
N ASN A 51 7.63 7.64 -11.02
CA ASN A 51 6.67 7.14 -11.99
C ASN A 51 6.11 5.77 -11.59
N LEU A 52 6.91 4.86 -11.01
CA LEU A 52 6.40 3.61 -10.44
C LEU A 52 5.35 3.84 -9.33
N ILE A 53 5.62 4.79 -8.42
CA ILE A 53 4.66 5.12 -7.35
C ILE A 53 3.39 5.75 -7.93
N LYS A 54 3.53 6.64 -8.92
CA LYS A 54 2.40 7.24 -9.62
C LYS A 54 1.53 6.19 -10.31
N ASP A 55 2.14 5.26 -11.05
CA ASP A 55 1.45 4.15 -11.71
C ASP A 55 0.68 3.30 -10.70
N PHE A 56 1.34 2.94 -9.59
CA PHE A 56 0.73 2.15 -8.52
C PHE A 56 -0.50 2.86 -7.94
N LEU A 57 -0.36 4.13 -7.52
CA LEU A 57 -1.45 4.91 -6.92
C LEU A 57 -2.62 5.10 -7.89
N ASN A 58 -2.34 5.37 -9.16
CA ASN A 58 -3.36 5.46 -10.20
C ASN A 58 -4.12 4.15 -10.36
N SER A 59 -3.45 3.01 -10.22
CA SER A 59 -4.09 1.70 -10.43
C SER A 59 -4.99 1.25 -9.27
N ILE A 60 -4.82 1.81 -8.07
CA ILE A 60 -5.54 1.39 -6.87
C ILE A 60 -6.54 2.42 -6.31
N TYR A 61 -6.42 3.70 -6.68
CA TYR A 61 -7.25 4.78 -6.12
C TYR A 61 -8.02 5.62 -7.15
N TYR A 62 -7.63 5.58 -8.42
CA TYR A 62 -8.21 6.41 -9.49
C TYR A 62 -8.83 5.52 -10.57
#